data_AF-A0AAE9JQV7-F1
#
_entry.id   AF-A0AAE9JQV7-F1
#
_cell.length_a   1.000
_cell.length_b   1.000
_cell.length_c   1.000
_cell.angle_alpha   90.00
_cell.angle_beta   90.00
_cell.angle_gamma   90.00
#
_symmetry.space_group_name_H-M   'P 1'
#
loop_
_entity.id
_entity.type
_entity.pdbx_description
1 polymer ?
#
loop_
_entity_poly.entity_id
_entity_poly.type
_entity_poly.pdbx_seq_one_letter_code
_entity_poly.pdbx_strand_id
1 'polypeptide(L)'
;MHDGLESVHGKVRFLNEEGARFEAEFSRLRNTANEELVKCLENELEPVRSMCAKAERLLESLAVTQFKIDQKFLPDATENGLSEIVNANITQVLAASNAQFEQLENRIQHEIDRETHSAQNMLKQIGDDLFLVAETISTQLRKVTFEALYSSVSYVSDPKKTPTLKIIQYSWYVSLVVTSLFILLALIFLFGVLYGICGRRPTYYNDDCCVRSTGGKFYSFGIWAFLLIFVILAVGTAGLMFSIGNFSNLVCQPMRNPLGHPDSLSLAERYINLWKANHTPENDIEVTLQSKSPAEVIRACSRNETIYNFYDFDKKYHLNKLQDFEKDAYNQLQIFLKTTMENMPEIRPLDAFISRSELKDLEKLAAVNVSKVSQQGLNAIKHAMDELDLVSKTREFEDSLDANTGKPKAVTLVLEQIRELEAQFAKPLRSRLEALYTNITSLDEKLAQIQVPVSSLLVKLQHAQALLAENMKEHFGRAAKEEFRQMVNNIDQYIQHVKNQMETEVTSCQPLTQIAKQTTAAICNYTIDPYNGTWMCMLICLVLLVPIVMISNSLIGLYSKMHAFPKYIVEPPSETHHMSSFITDTYDTRPKPGYANYTYTDDYQQRNYR
;
A
#
# COMPACT_ATOMS: atom_id res chain seq x y z
N MET A 1 -25.33 37.36 -44.99
CA MET A 1 -26.05 36.59 -46.05
C MET A 1 -26.96 37.49 -46.88
N HIS A 2 -27.72 38.39 -46.25
CA HIS A 2 -28.48 39.45 -46.92
C HIS A 2 -27.64 40.30 -47.89
N ASP A 3 -26.49 40.83 -47.44
CA ASP A 3 -25.52 41.57 -48.27
C ASP A 3 -24.99 40.75 -49.47
N GLY A 4 -24.97 39.42 -49.32
CA GLY A 4 -24.53 38.49 -50.36
C GLY A 4 -25.56 38.35 -51.49
N LEU A 5 -26.86 38.32 -51.16
CA LEU A 5 -27.92 38.24 -52.17
C LEU A 5 -28.12 39.56 -52.90
N GLU A 6 -28.04 40.69 -52.20
CA GLU A 6 -28.11 42.02 -52.84
C GLU A 6 -26.94 42.23 -53.80
N SER A 7 -25.74 41.75 -53.43
CA SER A 7 -24.57 41.71 -54.31
C SER A 7 -24.78 40.85 -55.57
N VAL A 8 -25.47 39.71 -55.47
CA VAL A 8 -25.77 38.84 -56.61
C VAL A 8 -26.75 39.53 -57.58
N HIS A 9 -27.84 40.13 -57.08
CA HIS A 9 -28.77 40.88 -57.92
C HIS A 9 -28.07 42.05 -58.65
N GLY A 10 -27.19 42.78 -57.97
CA GLY A 10 -26.37 43.83 -58.57
C GLY A 10 -25.45 43.32 -59.68
N LYS A 11 -24.77 42.17 -59.45
CA LYS A 11 -23.91 41.53 -60.45
C LYS A 11 -24.69 41.07 -61.69
N VAL A 12 -25.90 40.54 -61.51
CA VAL A 12 -26.74 40.07 -62.63
C VAL A 12 -27.27 41.24 -63.45
N ARG A 13 -27.63 42.36 -62.81
CA ARG A 13 -28.00 43.59 -63.53
C ARG A 13 -26.84 44.09 -64.40
N PHE A 14 -25.65 44.17 -63.81
CA PHE A 14 -24.44 44.59 -64.52
C PHE A 14 -24.07 43.64 -65.68
N LEU A 15 -24.21 42.32 -65.50
CA LEU A 15 -23.99 41.34 -66.57
C LEU A 15 -24.98 41.46 -67.72
N ASN A 16 -26.26 41.77 -67.42
CA ASN A 16 -27.25 42.04 -68.46
C ASN A 16 -26.93 43.32 -69.25
N GLU A 17 -26.39 44.35 -68.61
CA GLU A 17 -25.92 45.57 -69.29
C GLU A 17 -24.71 45.28 -70.21
N GLU A 18 -23.76 44.47 -69.75
CA GLU A 18 -22.62 44.05 -70.58
C GLU A 18 -23.03 43.14 -71.74
N GLY A 19 -24.00 42.25 -71.51
CA GLY A 19 -24.61 41.43 -72.55
C GLY A 19 -25.28 42.27 -73.63
N ALA A 20 -26.10 43.25 -73.25
CA ALA A 20 -26.72 44.19 -74.19
C ALA A 20 -25.67 45.00 -74.98
N ARG A 21 -24.55 45.36 -74.35
CA ARG A 21 -23.43 46.01 -75.04
C ARG A 21 -22.75 45.08 -76.05
N PHE A 22 -22.54 43.82 -75.69
CA PHE A 22 -22.01 42.81 -76.62
C PHE A 22 -22.93 42.63 -77.83
N GLU A 23 -24.25 42.54 -77.62
CA GLU A 23 -25.23 42.44 -78.72
C GLU A 23 -25.17 43.63 -79.69
N ALA A 24 -25.02 44.84 -79.15
CA ALA A 24 -24.90 46.05 -79.96
C ALA A 24 -23.63 46.03 -80.83
N GLU A 25 -22.48 45.64 -80.27
CA GLU A 25 -21.22 45.55 -81.03
C GLU A 25 -21.22 44.38 -82.02
N PHE A 26 -21.79 43.23 -81.65
CA PHE A 26 -21.99 42.11 -82.57
C PHE A 26 -22.88 42.51 -83.76
N SER A 27 -23.96 43.26 -83.52
CA SER A 27 -24.81 43.75 -84.60
C SER A 27 -24.08 44.73 -85.53
N ARG A 28 -23.18 45.58 -85.01
CA ARG A 28 -22.35 46.47 -85.84
C ARG A 28 -21.34 45.69 -86.69
N LEU A 29 -20.67 44.70 -86.08
CA LEU A 29 -19.78 43.79 -86.77
C LEU A 29 -20.51 43.07 -87.90
N ARG A 30 -21.70 42.51 -87.60
CA ARG A 30 -22.51 41.78 -88.58
C ARG A 30 -22.88 42.65 -89.78
N ASN A 31 -23.31 43.89 -89.57
CA ASN A 31 -23.65 44.79 -90.67
C ASN A 31 -22.42 45.09 -91.54
N THR A 32 -21.27 45.37 -90.92
CA THR A 32 -20.02 45.67 -91.63
C THR A 32 -19.50 44.46 -92.41
N ALA A 33 -19.55 43.28 -91.79
CA ALA A 33 -19.14 42.02 -92.38
C ALA A 33 -20.04 41.62 -93.56
N ASN A 34 -21.35 41.79 -93.43
CA ASN A 34 -22.31 41.50 -94.50
C ASN A 34 -22.09 42.36 -95.74
N GLU A 35 -21.81 43.66 -95.59
CA GLU A 35 -21.53 44.55 -96.73
C GLU A 35 -20.31 44.08 -97.55
N GLU A 36 -19.27 43.56 -96.89
CA GLU A 36 -18.06 43.05 -97.55
C GLU A 36 -18.22 41.60 -98.06
N LEU A 37 -19.03 40.78 -97.39
CA LEU A 37 -19.35 39.42 -97.82
C LEU A 37 -20.23 39.40 -99.07
N VAL A 38 -21.22 40.29 -99.19
CA VAL A 38 -22.06 40.42 -100.39
C VAL A 38 -21.20 40.72 -101.62
N LYS A 39 -20.25 41.66 -101.51
CA LYS A 39 -19.28 41.95 -102.58
C LYS A 39 -18.38 40.75 -102.91
N CYS A 40 -18.06 39.91 -101.92
CA CYS A 40 -17.28 38.69 -102.15
C CYS A 40 -18.08 37.57 -102.84
N LEU A 41 -19.39 37.48 -102.58
CA LEU A 41 -20.28 36.47 -103.16
C LEU A 41 -20.57 36.71 -104.66
N GLU A 42 -20.38 37.94 -105.12
CA GLU A 42 -20.47 38.35 -106.54
C GLU A 42 -19.21 38.00 -107.36
N ASN A 43 -18.17 37.42 -106.76
CA ASN A 43 -16.90 37.10 -107.43
C ASN A 43 -17.01 35.88 -108.36
N GLU A 44 -16.36 35.94 -109.54
CA GLU A 44 -16.42 34.88 -110.57
C GLU A 44 -15.63 33.60 -110.20
N LEU A 45 -14.72 33.64 -109.23
CA LEU A 45 -14.02 32.45 -108.74
C LEU A 45 -14.87 31.63 -107.75
N GLU A 46 -15.34 30.45 -108.18
CA GLU A 46 -16.06 29.50 -107.31
C GLU A 46 -15.39 29.14 -105.97
N PRO A 47 -14.06 28.88 -105.88
CA PRO A 47 -13.44 28.61 -104.57
C PRO A 47 -13.52 29.79 -103.61
N VAL A 48 -13.45 31.03 -104.12
CA VAL A 48 -13.59 32.26 -103.31
C VAL A 48 -15.04 32.46 -102.86
N ARG A 49 -15.98 32.24 -103.79
CA ARG A 49 -17.43 32.34 -103.54
C ARG A 49 -17.89 31.34 -102.48
N SER A 50 -17.41 30.10 -102.54
CA SER A 50 -17.70 29.05 -101.55
C SER A 50 -17.20 29.43 -100.15
N MET A 51 -15.98 29.98 -100.03
CA MET A 51 -15.46 30.45 -98.74
C MET A 51 -16.27 31.61 -98.16
N CYS A 52 -16.72 32.55 -99.00
CA CYS A 52 -17.54 33.67 -98.56
C CYS A 52 -18.97 33.24 -98.18
N ALA A 53 -19.56 32.25 -98.86
CA ALA A 53 -20.84 31.65 -98.45
C ALA A 53 -20.73 30.89 -97.11
N LYS A 54 -19.60 30.21 -96.86
CA LYS A 54 -19.34 29.59 -95.56
C LYS A 54 -19.15 30.64 -94.45
N ALA A 55 -18.49 31.76 -94.74
CA ALA A 55 -18.30 32.86 -93.78
C ALA A 55 -19.62 33.57 -93.43
N GLU A 56 -20.52 33.74 -94.40
CA GLU A 56 -21.87 34.25 -94.19
C GLU A 56 -22.67 33.32 -93.27
N ARG A 57 -22.65 32.00 -93.53
CA ARG A 57 -23.30 31.00 -92.65
C ARG A 57 -22.72 30.99 -91.23
N LEU A 58 -21.40 31.16 -91.09
CA LEU A 58 -20.79 31.30 -89.77
C LEU A 58 -21.38 32.52 -89.04
N LEU A 59 -21.43 33.67 -89.71
CA LEU A 59 -21.96 34.90 -89.12
C LEU A 59 -23.46 34.79 -88.75
N GLU A 60 -24.25 34.05 -89.52
CA GLU A 60 -25.64 33.69 -89.17
C GLU A 60 -25.70 32.74 -87.97
N SER A 61 -24.80 31.74 -87.90
CA SER A 61 -24.73 30.79 -86.77
C SER A 61 -24.27 31.41 -85.45
N LEU A 62 -23.63 32.59 -85.53
CA LEU A 62 -23.21 33.41 -84.39
C LEU A 62 -24.31 34.36 -83.91
N ALA A 63 -25.51 34.35 -84.52
CA ALA A 63 -26.62 35.22 -84.13
C ALA A 63 -27.10 34.90 -82.71
N VAL A 64 -26.57 35.64 -81.73
CA VAL A 64 -27.09 35.65 -80.36
C VAL A 64 -28.44 36.36 -80.37
N THR A 65 -29.50 35.62 -80.02
CA THR A 65 -30.85 36.18 -79.92
C THR A 65 -31.19 36.40 -78.45
N GLN A 66 -30.95 37.61 -77.95
CA GLN A 66 -31.37 38.11 -76.63
C GLN A 66 -30.66 37.48 -75.42
N PHE A 67 -29.51 38.04 -75.06
CA PHE A 67 -28.83 37.84 -73.79
C PHE A 67 -29.66 38.45 -72.65
N LYS A 68 -30.40 37.60 -71.92
CA LYS A 68 -31.13 38.01 -70.72
C LYS A 68 -31.05 36.94 -69.64
N ILE A 69 -30.42 37.29 -68.53
CA ILE A 69 -30.32 36.46 -67.34
C ILE A 69 -31.40 36.89 -66.35
N ASP A 70 -32.21 35.94 -65.89
CA ASP A 70 -33.20 36.19 -64.85
C ASP A 70 -32.51 36.68 -63.57
N GLN A 71 -33.07 37.70 -62.94
CA GLN A 71 -32.55 38.25 -61.69
C GLN A 71 -32.99 37.40 -60.48
N LYS A 72 -34.06 36.60 -60.62
CA LYS A 72 -34.62 35.79 -59.53
C LYS A 72 -34.11 34.35 -59.55
N PHE A 73 -33.01 34.09 -58.84
CA PHE A 73 -32.47 32.74 -58.67
C PHE A 73 -33.08 31.95 -57.50
N LEU A 74 -33.71 32.66 -56.57
CA LEU A 74 -34.35 32.10 -55.38
C LEU A 74 -35.81 32.57 -55.32
N PRO A 75 -36.75 31.71 -54.87
CA PRO A 75 -38.11 32.15 -54.59
C PRO A 75 -38.15 33.14 -53.42
N ASP A 76 -39.03 34.14 -53.49
CA ASP A 76 -39.20 35.17 -52.44
C ASP A 76 -39.45 34.55 -51.05
N ALA A 77 -40.08 33.36 -51.00
CA ALA A 77 -40.30 32.61 -49.76
C ALA A 77 -38.99 32.10 -49.11
N THR A 78 -37.99 31.71 -49.92
CA THR A 78 -36.68 31.26 -49.43
C THR A 78 -35.84 32.46 -48.96
N GLU A 79 -35.93 33.60 -49.63
CA GLU A 79 -35.29 34.85 -49.20
C GLU A 79 -35.82 35.34 -47.85
N ASN A 80 -37.15 35.39 -47.70
CA ASN A 80 -37.79 35.82 -46.46
C ASN A 80 -37.50 34.85 -45.31
N GLY A 81 -37.60 33.54 -45.56
CA GLY A 81 -37.27 32.53 -44.56
C GLY A 81 -35.82 32.58 -44.10
N LEU A 82 -34.89 32.87 -45.00
CA LEU A 82 -33.47 33.00 -44.68
C LEU A 82 -33.16 34.27 -43.86
N SER A 83 -33.88 35.37 -44.12
CA SER A 83 -33.81 36.59 -43.31
C SER A 83 -34.33 36.34 -41.89
N GLU A 84 -35.45 35.63 -41.76
CA GLU A 84 -35.98 35.22 -40.45
C GLU A 84 -34.97 34.34 -39.68
N ILE A 85 -34.27 33.42 -40.36
CA ILE A 85 -33.23 32.59 -39.73
C ILE A 85 -32.07 33.41 -39.18
N VAL A 86 -31.58 34.37 -39.95
CA VAL A 86 -30.47 35.22 -39.54
C VAL A 86 -30.89 36.13 -38.38
N ASN A 87 -32.11 36.68 -38.43
CA ASN A 87 -32.64 37.54 -37.37
C ASN A 87 -32.90 36.79 -36.06
N ALA A 88 -33.22 35.49 -36.12
CA ALA A 88 -33.46 34.66 -34.94
C ALA A 88 -32.19 34.35 -34.12
N ASN A 89 -30.98 34.56 -34.67
CA ASN A 89 -29.69 34.43 -33.97
C ASN A 89 -29.58 33.19 -33.05
N ILE A 90 -29.94 32.04 -33.62
CA ILE A 90 -30.10 30.77 -32.91
C ILE A 90 -28.80 30.29 -32.26
N THR A 91 -27.67 30.59 -32.88
CA THR A 91 -26.34 30.28 -32.32
C THR A 91 -26.13 30.94 -30.96
N GLN A 92 -26.60 32.18 -30.78
CA GLN A 92 -26.48 32.88 -29.50
C GLN A 92 -27.47 32.31 -28.47
N VAL A 93 -28.68 31.93 -28.88
CA VAL A 93 -29.68 31.28 -28.01
C VAL A 93 -29.17 29.94 -27.49
N LEU A 94 -28.62 29.08 -28.36
CA LEU A 94 -28.05 27.79 -27.94
C LEU A 94 -26.79 27.97 -27.07
N ALA A 95 -25.92 28.93 -27.40
CA ALA A 95 -24.74 29.21 -26.59
C ALA A 95 -25.11 29.73 -25.20
N ALA A 96 -26.12 30.61 -25.10
CA ALA A 96 -26.64 31.10 -23.83
C ALA A 96 -27.26 29.96 -23.00
N SER A 97 -28.03 29.07 -23.63
CA SER A 97 -28.59 27.89 -22.98
C SER A 97 -27.48 26.96 -22.46
N ASN A 98 -26.45 26.67 -23.24
CA ASN A 98 -25.33 25.83 -22.82
C ASN A 98 -24.54 26.46 -21.65
N ALA A 99 -24.33 27.78 -21.67
CA ALA A 99 -23.67 28.48 -20.57
C ALA A 99 -24.47 28.39 -19.26
N GLN A 100 -25.80 28.43 -19.33
CA GLN A 100 -26.66 28.21 -18.15
C GLN A 100 -26.54 26.78 -17.60
N PHE A 101 -26.37 25.77 -18.47
CA PHE A 101 -26.11 24.39 -18.06
C PHE A 101 -24.78 24.24 -17.32
N GLU A 102 -23.69 24.76 -17.89
CA GLU A 102 -22.38 24.71 -17.26
C GLU A 102 -22.37 25.46 -15.91
N GLN A 103 -23.08 26.59 -15.82
CA GLN A 103 -23.18 27.32 -14.56
C GLN A 103 -23.95 26.53 -13.49
N LEU A 104 -25.00 25.81 -13.88
CA LEU A 104 -25.78 24.98 -12.97
C LEU A 104 -24.97 23.78 -12.48
N GLU A 105 -24.27 23.08 -13.38
CA GLU A 105 -23.36 21.98 -13.05
C GLU A 105 -22.31 22.43 -12.03
N ASN A 106 -21.63 23.55 -12.30
CA ASN A 106 -20.60 24.08 -11.40
C ASN A 106 -21.15 24.46 -10.02
N ARG A 107 -22.36 25.05 -9.96
CA ARG A 107 -22.99 25.39 -8.69
C ARG A 107 -23.35 24.14 -7.88
N ILE A 108 -23.87 23.12 -8.56
CA ILE A 108 -24.20 21.84 -7.95
C ILE A 108 -22.92 21.17 -7.41
N GLN A 109 -21.87 21.09 -8.22
CA GLN A 109 -20.61 20.47 -7.82
C GLN A 109 -19.98 21.19 -6.62
N HIS A 110 -19.96 22.53 -6.64
CA HIS A 110 -19.44 23.33 -5.54
C HIS A 110 -20.18 23.07 -4.22
N GLU A 111 -21.52 22.94 -4.25
CA GLU A 111 -22.29 22.66 -3.04
C GLU A 111 -22.02 21.24 -2.52
N ILE A 112 -21.89 20.24 -3.41
CA ILE A 112 -21.49 18.88 -3.02
C ILE A 112 -20.10 18.87 -2.38
N ASP A 113 -19.12 19.54 -3.01
CA ASP A 113 -17.74 19.56 -2.56
C ASP A 113 -17.59 20.25 -1.19
N ARG A 114 -18.35 21.32 -0.97
CA ARG A 114 -18.37 22.04 0.31
C ARG A 114 -18.87 21.16 1.45
N GLU A 115 -19.97 20.45 1.21
CA GLU A 115 -20.62 19.63 2.22
C GLU A 115 -19.84 18.35 2.52
N THR A 116 -19.24 17.73 1.51
CA THR A 116 -18.32 16.60 1.68
C THR A 116 -17.08 16.98 2.48
N HIS A 117 -16.46 18.15 2.23
CA HIS A 117 -15.33 18.63 3.03
C HIS A 117 -15.71 18.89 4.49
N SER A 118 -16.89 19.47 4.73
CA SER A 118 -17.35 19.74 6.11
C SER A 118 -17.55 18.45 6.89
N ALA A 119 -18.17 17.44 6.28
CA ALA A 119 -18.34 16.14 6.89
C ALA A 119 -17.02 15.37 7.09
N GLN A 120 -16.07 15.47 6.15
CA GLN A 120 -14.72 14.92 6.31
C GLN A 120 -13.96 15.54 7.48
N ASN A 121 -14.09 16.86 7.68
CA ASN A 121 -13.44 17.55 8.81
C ASN A 121 -14.02 17.11 10.16
N MET A 122 -15.34 16.95 10.24
CA MET A 122 -16.00 16.47 11.46
C MET A 122 -15.62 15.02 11.76
N LEU A 123 -15.51 14.19 10.72
CA LEU A 123 -14.99 12.83 10.82
C LEU A 123 -13.55 12.76 11.32
N LYS A 124 -12.71 13.65 10.80
CA LYS A 124 -11.31 13.75 11.22
C LYS A 124 -11.20 14.12 12.69
N GLN A 125 -12.03 15.05 13.18
CA GLN A 125 -12.05 15.41 14.60
C GLN A 125 -12.41 14.21 15.49
N ILE A 126 -13.46 13.45 15.14
CA ILE A 126 -13.83 12.24 15.89
C ILE A 126 -12.69 11.21 15.85
N GLY A 127 -12.04 11.03 14.70
CA GLY A 127 -10.87 10.15 14.56
C GLY A 127 -9.68 10.58 15.42
N ASP A 128 -9.36 11.88 15.44
CA ASP A 128 -8.25 12.45 16.22
C ASP A 128 -8.51 12.34 17.74
N ASP A 129 -9.75 12.59 18.19
CA ASP A 129 -10.15 12.43 19.59
C ASP A 129 -10.07 10.97 20.05
N LEU A 130 -10.52 10.04 19.20
CA LEU A 130 -10.46 8.61 19.49
C LEU A 130 -9.03 8.08 19.50
N PHE A 131 -8.17 8.60 18.61
CA PHE A 131 -6.73 8.34 18.61
C PHE A 131 -6.06 8.87 19.89
N LEU A 132 -6.42 10.08 20.34
CA LEU A 132 -5.92 10.64 21.60
C LEU A 132 -6.29 9.77 22.81
N VAL A 133 -7.50 9.21 22.85
CA VAL A 133 -7.92 8.27 23.90
C VAL A 133 -7.08 6.99 23.85
N ALA A 134 -6.90 6.41 22.66
CA ALA A 134 -6.08 5.20 22.47
C ALA A 134 -4.62 5.42 22.89
N GLU A 135 -4.01 6.53 22.47
CA GLU A 135 -2.64 6.90 22.83
C GLU A 135 -2.53 7.21 24.32
N THR A 136 -3.51 7.86 24.94
CA THR A 136 -3.52 8.09 26.38
C THR A 136 -3.57 6.77 27.15
N ILE A 137 -4.41 5.82 26.74
CA ILE A 137 -4.49 4.50 27.37
C ILE A 137 -3.17 3.73 27.18
N SER A 138 -2.63 3.68 25.96
CA SER A 138 -1.36 3.01 25.62
C SER A 138 -0.17 3.62 26.37
N THR A 139 -0.07 4.95 26.43
CA THR A 139 1.02 5.64 27.14
C THR A 139 0.92 5.46 28.65
N GLN A 140 -0.28 5.49 29.24
CA GLN A 140 -0.48 5.22 30.66
C GLN A 140 -0.20 3.75 30.99
N LEU A 141 -0.53 2.83 30.10
CA LEU A 141 -0.12 1.42 30.20
C LEU A 141 1.39 1.23 30.13
N ARG A 142 2.06 1.96 29.25
CA ARG A 142 3.53 1.96 29.16
C ARG A 142 4.17 2.61 30.38
N LYS A 143 3.51 3.59 31.00
CA LYS A 143 3.89 4.19 32.29
C LYS A 143 3.63 3.29 33.48
N VAL A 144 2.81 2.25 33.35
CA VAL A 144 2.90 1.07 34.23
C VAL A 144 4.13 0.27 33.82
N THR A 145 5.26 0.94 33.88
CA THR A 145 6.51 0.31 34.21
C THR A 145 6.27 -0.34 35.57
N PHE A 146 6.67 -1.59 35.70
CA PHE A 146 6.93 -2.12 37.02
C PHE A 146 8.17 -1.37 37.55
N GLU A 147 8.09 -0.07 37.78
CA GLU A 147 9.20 0.76 38.24
C GLU A 147 9.72 0.22 39.58
N ALA A 148 8.86 -0.40 40.37
CA ALA A 148 9.26 -1.20 41.53
C ALA A 148 10.04 -2.46 41.16
N LEU A 149 9.64 -3.23 40.13
CA LEU A 149 10.39 -4.42 39.69
C LEU A 149 11.68 -4.01 38.98
N TYR A 150 11.68 -2.96 38.16
CA TYR A 150 12.84 -2.41 37.48
C TYR A 150 13.79 -1.75 38.47
N SER A 151 13.32 -0.99 39.46
CA SER A 151 14.15 -0.46 40.54
C SER A 151 14.66 -1.58 41.44
N SER A 152 13.86 -2.62 41.73
CA SER A 152 14.33 -3.77 42.50
C SER A 152 15.35 -4.60 41.73
N VAL A 153 15.12 -4.86 40.45
CA VAL A 153 16.04 -5.59 39.56
C VAL A 153 17.30 -4.75 39.32
N SER A 154 17.18 -3.45 39.01
CA SER A 154 18.36 -2.58 38.83
C SER A 154 19.12 -2.38 40.15
N TYR A 155 18.45 -2.31 41.29
CA TYR A 155 19.09 -2.28 42.60
C TYR A 155 19.85 -3.58 42.88
N VAL A 156 19.26 -4.74 42.58
CA VAL A 156 19.87 -6.08 42.77
C VAL A 156 20.93 -6.42 41.71
N SER A 157 20.84 -5.84 40.52
CA SER A 157 21.77 -6.05 39.39
C SER A 157 22.89 -5.00 39.33
N ASP A 158 22.78 -3.86 40.05
CA ASP A 158 23.84 -2.85 40.10
C ASP A 158 24.99 -3.33 41.01
N PRO A 159 26.17 -3.63 40.44
CA PRO A 159 27.31 -4.14 41.20
C PRO A 159 27.84 -3.15 42.26
N LYS A 160 27.46 -1.87 42.18
CA LYS A 160 27.86 -0.84 43.15
C LYS A 160 26.94 -0.75 44.36
N LYS A 161 25.67 -1.17 44.25
CA LYS A 161 24.63 -0.94 45.28
C LYS A 161 24.25 -2.19 46.07
N THR A 162 24.35 -3.38 45.49
CA THR A 162 24.01 -4.62 46.20
C THR A 162 25.12 -5.68 46.11
N PRO A 163 25.41 -6.39 47.22
CA PRO A 163 26.39 -7.48 47.24
C PRO A 163 25.86 -8.78 46.59
N THR A 164 24.68 -8.79 45.98
CA THR A 164 24.05 -9.96 45.34
C THR A 164 24.86 -10.50 44.19
N LEU A 165 25.49 -9.65 43.37
CA LEU A 165 26.41 -10.11 42.32
C LEU A 165 27.63 -10.82 42.90
N LYS A 166 28.14 -10.35 44.05
CA LYS A 166 29.25 -11.01 44.75
C LYS A 166 28.80 -12.35 45.32
N ILE A 167 27.58 -12.45 45.84
CA ILE A 167 27.01 -13.72 46.35
C ILE A 167 26.94 -14.78 45.24
N ILE A 168 26.56 -14.41 44.01
CA ILE A 168 26.56 -15.33 42.85
C ILE A 168 27.99 -15.75 42.48
N GLN A 169 28.97 -14.86 42.57
CA GLN A 169 30.37 -15.23 42.35
C GLN A 169 30.88 -16.18 43.46
N TYR A 170 30.56 -15.90 44.72
CA TYR A 170 30.92 -16.76 45.85
C TYR A 170 30.26 -18.14 45.78
N SER A 171 29.02 -18.24 45.28
CA SER A 171 28.35 -19.53 45.17
C SER A 171 29.06 -20.47 44.18
N TRP A 172 29.66 -19.94 43.11
CA TRP A 172 30.49 -20.73 42.20
C TRP A 172 31.73 -21.30 42.91
N TYR A 173 32.44 -20.48 43.69
CA TYR A 173 33.59 -20.94 44.48
C TYR A 173 33.19 -22.00 45.52
N VAL A 174 32.07 -21.80 46.22
CA VAL A 174 31.54 -22.77 47.19
C VAL A 174 31.21 -24.09 46.50
N SER A 175 30.58 -24.06 45.33
CA SER A 175 30.29 -25.26 44.55
C SER A 175 31.57 -26.00 44.12
N LEU A 176 32.61 -25.26 43.72
CA LEU A 176 33.91 -25.84 43.35
C LEU A 176 34.57 -26.52 44.55
N VAL A 177 34.54 -25.89 45.73
CA VAL A 177 35.08 -26.49 46.97
C VAL A 177 34.33 -27.77 47.33
N VAL A 178 33.00 -27.75 47.32
CA VAL A 178 32.21 -28.94 47.71
C VAL A 178 32.41 -30.08 46.71
N THR A 179 32.42 -29.80 45.41
CA THR A 179 32.70 -30.83 44.39
C THR A 179 34.12 -31.38 44.50
N SER A 180 35.10 -30.53 44.78
CA SER A 180 36.48 -30.95 45.03
C SER A 180 36.59 -31.89 46.25
N LEU A 181 35.84 -31.64 47.33
CA LEU A 181 35.82 -32.53 48.50
C LEU A 181 35.29 -33.93 48.16
N PHE A 182 34.20 -34.03 47.39
CA PHE A 182 33.68 -35.32 46.94
C PHE A 182 34.66 -36.06 46.03
N ILE A 183 35.31 -35.35 45.10
CA ILE A 183 36.32 -35.93 44.21
C ILE A 183 37.52 -36.42 45.02
N LEU A 184 37.99 -35.63 45.99
CA LEU A 184 39.11 -36.02 46.85
C LEU A 184 38.81 -37.30 47.62
N LEU A 185 37.61 -37.40 48.23
CA LEU A 185 37.18 -38.62 48.92
C LEU A 185 37.12 -39.80 47.95
N ALA A 186 36.52 -39.63 46.78
CA ALA A 186 36.45 -40.67 45.76
C ALA A 186 37.85 -41.14 45.32
N LEU A 187 38.81 -40.23 45.13
CA LEU A 187 40.19 -40.55 44.78
C LEU A 187 40.91 -41.33 45.90
N ILE A 188 40.72 -40.97 47.17
CA ILE A 188 41.31 -41.70 48.30
C ILE A 188 40.80 -43.15 48.33
N PHE A 189 39.49 -43.35 48.18
CA PHE A 189 38.91 -44.69 48.12
C PHE A 189 39.37 -45.45 46.87
N LEU A 190 39.49 -44.78 45.72
CA LEU A 190 40.01 -45.37 44.47
C LEU A 190 41.45 -45.84 44.63
N PHE A 191 42.34 -45.03 45.22
CA PHE A 191 43.71 -45.46 45.51
C PHE A 191 43.74 -46.65 46.47
N GLY A 192 42.85 -46.67 47.47
CA GLY A 192 42.65 -47.85 48.32
C GLY A 192 42.35 -49.12 47.51
N VAL A 193 41.46 -49.04 46.52
CA VAL A 193 41.16 -50.16 45.60
C VAL A 193 42.38 -50.54 44.76
N LEU A 194 43.05 -49.57 44.14
CA LEU A 194 44.19 -49.80 43.24
C LEU A 194 45.36 -50.49 43.95
N TYR A 195 45.75 -50.02 45.14
CA TYR A 195 46.78 -50.71 45.95
C TYR A 195 46.31 -52.07 46.46
N GLY A 196 45.01 -52.30 46.57
CA GLY A 196 44.44 -53.60 46.89
C GLY A 196 44.55 -54.64 45.78
N ILE A 197 44.23 -54.23 44.55
CA ILE A 197 44.28 -55.09 43.36
C ILE A 197 45.73 -55.29 42.91
N CYS A 198 46.47 -54.20 42.72
CA CYS A 198 47.80 -54.21 42.13
C CYS A 198 48.93 -54.39 43.17
N GLY A 199 48.66 -54.17 44.46
CA GLY A 199 49.68 -54.26 45.50
C GLY A 199 49.99 -55.69 45.92
N ARG A 200 51.26 -55.93 46.29
CA ARG A 200 51.70 -57.20 46.90
C ARG A 200 51.21 -57.29 48.35
N ARG A 201 51.05 -58.51 48.88
CA ARG A 201 50.73 -58.70 50.31
C ARG A 201 51.92 -58.28 51.19
N PRO A 202 51.66 -57.71 52.38
CA PRO A 202 52.72 -57.27 53.28
C PRO A 202 53.60 -58.43 53.77
N THR A 203 54.91 -58.16 53.91
CA THR A 203 55.93 -59.06 54.45
C THR A 203 56.57 -58.51 55.71
N TYR A 204 57.40 -59.32 56.39
CA TYR A 204 58.10 -58.94 57.62
C TYR A 204 59.09 -57.77 57.41
N TYR A 205 59.60 -57.60 56.19
CA TYR A 205 60.42 -56.45 55.81
C TYR A 205 59.53 -55.25 55.45
N ASN A 206 59.89 -54.06 55.95
CA ASN A 206 59.20 -52.80 55.67
C ASN A 206 59.51 -52.32 54.24
N ASP A 207 58.77 -52.84 53.26
CA ASP A 207 58.73 -52.28 51.92
C ASP A 207 57.58 -51.25 51.85
N ASP A 208 57.91 -49.96 51.75
CA ASP A 208 56.93 -48.88 51.86
C ASP A 208 56.14 -48.59 50.56
N CYS A 209 56.57 -49.12 49.42
CA CYS A 209 55.97 -48.85 48.11
C CYS A 209 55.22 -50.07 47.52
N CYS A 210 54.03 -49.86 46.96
CA CYS A 210 53.23 -50.87 46.23
C CYS A 210 52.78 -52.10 47.05
N VAL A 211 52.42 -51.92 48.32
CA VAL A 211 51.90 -52.97 49.21
C VAL A 211 50.42 -52.76 49.52
N ARG A 212 49.63 -53.85 49.65
CA ARG A 212 48.19 -53.78 50.01
C ARG A 212 47.95 -53.06 51.33
N SER A 213 48.87 -53.18 52.28
CA SER A 213 48.85 -52.45 53.56
C SER A 213 48.76 -50.92 53.36
N THR A 214 49.43 -50.38 52.34
CA THR A 214 49.34 -48.96 51.97
C THR A 214 47.93 -48.59 51.50
N GLY A 215 47.27 -49.47 50.74
CA GLY A 215 45.84 -49.32 50.40
C GLY A 215 44.92 -49.34 51.63
N GLY A 216 45.26 -50.15 52.65
CA GLY A 216 44.56 -50.16 53.94
C GLY A 216 44.73 -48.85 54.70
N LYS A 217 45.93 -48.24 54.66
CA LYS A 217 46.17 -46.89 55.21
C LYS A 217 45.37 -45.81 54.48
N PHE A 218 45.25 -45.89 53.14
CA PHE A 218 44.38 -44.99 52.37
C PHE A 218 42.91 -45.13 52.75
N TYR A 219 42.39 -46.36 52.93
CA TYR A 219 41.03 -46.55 53.44
C TYR A 219 40.86 -46.00 54.85
N SER A 220 41.82 -46.25 55.76
CA SER A 220 41.75 -45.71 57.12
C SER A 220 41.71 -44.17 57.10
N PHE A 221 42.57 -43.53 56.30
CA PHE A 221 42.57 -42.07 56.13
C PHE A 221 41.26 -41.58 55.50
N GLY A 222 40.77 -42.26 54.46
CA GLY A 222 39.52 -41.93 53.78
C GLY A 222 38.30 -42.03 54.69
N ILE A 223 38.23 -43.01 55.58
CA ILE A 223 37.15 -43.16 56.57
C ILE A 223 37.18 -41.99 57.58
N TRP A 224 38.36 -41.65 58.12
CA TRP A 224 38.48 -40.51 59.04
C TRP A 224 38.17 -39.17 58.37
N ALA A 225 38.67 -38.97 57.13
CA ALA A 225 38.36 -37.79 56.34
C ALA A 225 36.86 -37.71 56.01
N PHE A 226 36.24 -38.84 55.66
CA PHE A 226 34.80 -38.92 55.44
C PHE A 226 34.03 -38.54 56.71
N LEU A 227 34.36 -39.08 57.89
CA LEU A 227 33.65 -38.76 59.13
C LEU A 227 33.72 -37.26 59.47
N LEU A 228 34.89 -36.63 59.27
CA LEU A 228 35.07 -35.20 59.51
C LEU A 228 34.23 -34.35 58.55
N ILE A 229 34.25 -34.70 57.26
CA ILE A 229 33.59 -33.93 56.20
C ILE A 229 32.08 -34.24 56.13
N PHE A 230 31.66 -35.43 56.53
CA PHE A 230 30.27 -35.91 56.45
C PHE A 230 29.31 -35.02 57.23
N VAL A 231 29.68 -34.61 58.45
CA VAL A 231 28.83 -33.72 59.26
C VAL A 231 28.62 -32.38 58.55
N ILE A 232 29.68 -31.81 57.98
CA ILE A 232 29.63 -30.53 57.27
C ILE A 232 28.77 -30.65 55.99
N LEU A 233 28.97 -31.71 55.21
CA LEU A 233 28.20 -31.94 53.98
C LEU A 233 26.73 -32.30 54.26
N ALA A 234 26.45 -33.06 55.32
CA ALA A 234 25.09 -33.42 55.70
C ALA A 234 24.31 -32.19 56.21
N VAL A 235 24.91 -31.37 57.07
CA VAL A 235 24.31 -30.10 57.52
C VAL A 235 24.11 -29.14 56.35
N GLY A 236 25.11 -29.03 55.46
CA GLY A 236 24.99 -28.22 54.24
C GLY A 236 23.86 -28.69 53.32
N THR A 237 23.73 -30.00 53.11
CA THR A 237 22.66 -30.59 52.30
C THR A 237 21.28 -30.35 52.92
N ALA A 238 21.14 -30.54 54.24
CA ALA A 238 19.88 -30.28 54.95
C ALA A 238 19.49 -28.79 54.92
N GLY A 239 20.46 -27.89 55.11
CA GLY A 239 20.25 -26.44 55.04
C GLY A 239 19.82 -25.96 53.65
N LEU A 240 20.44 -26.51 52.59
CA LEU A 240 20.05 -26.23 51.21
C LEU A 240 18.68 -26.82 50.87
N MET A 241 18.39 -28.06 51.29
CA MET A 241 17.08 -28.69 51.11
C MET A 241 15.97 -27.85 51.76
N PHE A 242 16.15 -27.45 53.03
CA PHE A 242 15.14 -26.66 53.74
C PHE A 242 15.00 -25.26 53.16
N SER A 243 16.08 -24.60 52.77
CA SER A 243 15.98 -23.23 52.24
C SER A 243 15.48 -23.21 50.80
N ILE A 244 16.15 -23.91 49.89
CA ILE A 244 15.88 -23.88 48.45
C ILE A 244 14.64 -24.70 48.10
N GLY A 245 14.43 -25.84 48.76
CA GLY A 245 13.24 -26.67 48.54
C GLY A 245 11.95 -25.93 48.91
N ASN A 246 11.94 -25.25 50.07
CA ASN A 246 10.80 -24.40 50.45
C ASN A 246 10.66 -23.19 49.51
N PHE A 247 11.76 -22.54 49.10
CA PHE A 247 11.69 -21.40 48.18
C PHE A 247 11.14 -21.78 46.80
N SER A 248 11.54 -22.94 46.26
CA SER A 248 11.03 -23.44 44.98
C SER A 248 9.52 -23.69 45.02
N ASN A 249 9.01 -24.30 46.10
CA ASN A 249 7.58 -24.54 46.25
C ASN A 249 6.80 -23.25 46.55
N LEU A 250 7.31 -22.37 47.41
CA LEU A 250 6.58 -21.17 47.85
C LEU A 250 6.57 -20.06 46.80
N VAL A 251 7.64 -19.91 46.02
CA VAL A 251 7.81 -18.78 45.09
C VAL A 251 7.72 -19.24 43.63
N CYS A 252 8.40 -20.34 43.26
CA CYS A 252 8.52 -20.73 41.86
C CYS A 252 7.31 -21.48 41.30
N GLN A 253 6.63 -22.32 42.09
CA GLN A 253 5.40 -22.96 41.64
C GLN A 253 4.27 -21.97 41.33
N PRO A 254 3.96 -20.98 42.20
CA PRO A 254 2.96 -19.97 41.86
C PRO A 254 3.34 -19.08 40.67
N MET A 255 4.61 -18.76 40.47
CA MET A 255 5.03 -17.99 39.29
C MET A 255 4.94 -18.79 37.97
N ARG A 256 5.24 -20.09 38.01
CA ARG A 256 5.12 -20.98 36.82
C ARG A 256 3.66 -21.24 36.44
N ASN A 257 2.83 -21.52 37.44
CA ASN A 257 1.42 -21.87 37.26
C ASN A 257 0.52 -20.96 38.11
N PRO A 258 0.30 -19.70 37.69
CA PRO A 258 -0.49 -18.74 38.46
C PRO A 258 -1.96 -19.14 38.63
N LEU A 259 -2.45 -20.09 37.82
CA LEU A 259 -3.84 -20.58 37.84
C LEU A 259 -4.04 -21.83 38.72
N GLY A 260 -2.97 -22.53 39.10
CA GLY A 260 -3.06 -23.82 39.79
C GLY A 260 -3.04 -23.76 41.32
N HIS A 261 -2.53 -22.67 41.90
CA HIS A 261 -2.31 -22.54 43.35
C HIS A 261 -2.71 -21.13 43.84
N PRO A 262 -4.00 -20.88 44.11
CA PRO A 262 -4.49 -19.58 44.56
C PRO A 262 -3.94 -19.17 45.95
N ASP A 263 -3.70 -20.13 46.84
CA ASP A 263 -3.39 -19.86 48.25
C ASP A 263 -1.96 -19.32 48.48
N SER A 264 -0.99 -19.74 47.67
CA SER A 264 0.41 -19.28 47.76
C SER A 264 0.60 -17.84 47.28
N LEU A 265 -0.37 -17.28 46.55
CA LEU A 265 -0.35 -15.88 46.11
C LEU A 265 -0.74 -14.89 47.21
N SER A 266 -1.37 -15.34 48.29
CA SER A 266 -1.82 -14.49 49.41
C SER A 266 -0.67 -13.73 50.08
N LEU A 267 0.52 -14.33 50.13
CA LEU A 267 1.72 -13.69 50.70
C LEU A 267 2.29 -12.62 49.76
N ALA A 268 2.31 -12.88 48.46
CA ALA A 268 2.67 -11.87 47.46
C ALA A 268 1.67 -10.71 47.45
N GLU A 269 0.39 -11.01 47.60
CA GLU A 269 -0.70 -10.03 47.68
C GLU A 269 -0.56 -9.13 48.92
N ARG A 270 -0.17 -9.69 50.07
CA ARG A 270 0.11 -8.91 51.29
C ARG A 270 1.32 -7.97 51.14
N TYR A 271 2.39 -8.42 50.49
CA TYR A 271 3.55 -7.57 50.19
C TYR A 271 3.22 -6.46 49.18
N ILE A 272 2.43 -6.77 48.17
CA ILE A 272 1.96 -5.79 47.17
C ILE A 272 1.05 -4.75 47.82
N ASN A 273 0.15 -5.15 48.73
CA ASN A 273 -0.72 -4.22 49.44
C ASN A 273 0.06 -3.28 50.38
N LEU A 274 1.14 -3.75 51.01
CA LEU A 274 2.07 -2.90 51.77
C LEU A 274 2.82 -1.91 50.87
N TRP A 275 3.16 -2.31 49.64
CA TRP A 275 3.79 -1.42 48.67
C TRP A 275 2.82 -0.35 48.14
N LYS A 276 1.56 -0.73 47.85
CA LYS A 276 0.49 0.20 47.44
C LYS A 276 0.22 1.28 48.50
N ALA A 277 0.31 0.94 49.79
CA ALA A 277 0.12 1.90 50.87
C ALA A 277 1.17 3.03 50.89
N ASN A 278 2.30 2.87 50.18
CA ASN A 278 3.39 3.84 50.15
C ASN A 278 3.46 4.66 48.86
N HIS A 279 2.58 4.39 47.88
CA HIS A 279 2.50 5.15 46.62
C HIS A 279 1.15 5.84 46.53
N THR A 280 1.14 7.17 46.45
CA THR A 280 -0.05 7.95 46.15
C THR A 280 -0.21 8.05 44.64
N PRO A 281 -1.28 7.47 44.05
CA PRO A 281 -1.54 7.61 42.62
C PRO A 281 -1.77 9.08 42.24
N GLU A 282 -1.24 9.50 41.11
CA GLU A 282 -1.31 10.89 40.64
C GLU A 282 -2.52 11.11 39.70
N ASN A 283 -3.02 10.04 39.06
CA ASN A 283 -4.10 10.11 38.06
C ASN A 283 -5.17 9.01 38.24
N ASP A 284 -6.40 9.27 37.79
CA ASP A 284 -7.53 8.31 37.86
C ASP A 284 -7.30 6.98 37.12
N ILE A 285 -6.52 7.01 36.03
CA ILE A 285 -6.14 5.79 35.29
C ILE A 285 -5.21 4.94 36.15
N GLU A 286 -4.33 5.59 36.90
CA GLU A 286 -3.41 4.94 37.82
C GLU A 286 -4.17 4.33 39.01
N VAL A 287 -5.16 5.04 39.56
CA VAL A 287 -6.08 4.49 40.58
C VAL A 287 -6.80 3.25 40.05
N THR A 288 -7.26 3.28 38.80
CA THR A 288 -7.95 2.14 38.17
C THR A 288 -7.00 0.96 37.98
N LEU A 289 -5.78 1.18 37.49
CA LEU A 289 -4.77 0.12 37.37
C LEU A 289 -4.28 -0.40 38.73
N GLN A 290 -4.22 0.45 39.74
CA GLN A 290 -3.86 0.07 41.11
C GLN A 290 -5.02 -0.60 41.86
N SER A 291 -6.25 -0.60 41.33
CA SER A 291 -7.40 -1.25 41.97
C SER A 291 -7.27 -2.79 42.00
N LYS A 292 -6.53 -3.37 41.04
CA LYS A 292 -6.32 -4.81 40.91
C LYS A 292 -4.92 -5.21 41.34
N SER A 293 -4.73 -6.46 41.77
CA SER A 293 -3.39 -6.95 42.10
C SER A 293 -2.61 -7.30 40.80
N PRO A 294 -1.30 -7.06 40.73
CA PRO A 294 -0.47 -7.46 39.58
C PRO A 294 -0.61 -8.95 39.22
N ALA A 295 -0.92 -9.78 40.21
CA ALA A 295 -1.14 -11.20 40.01
C ALA A 295 -2.48 -11.51 39.34
N GLU A 296 -3.54 -10.73 39.63
CA GLU A 296 -4.80 -10.79 38.90
C GLU A 296 -4.62 -10.32 37.45
N VAL A 297 -3.85 -9.26 37.23
CA VAL A 297 -3.53 -8.76 35.89
C VAL A 297 -2.83 -9.84 35.06
N ILE A 298 -1.78 -10.47 35.60
CA ILE A 298 -1.06 -11.54 34.90
C ILE A 298 -1.98 -12.74 34.62
N ARG A 299 -2.89 -13.08 35.55
CA ARG A 299 -3.87 -14.17 35.35
C ARG A 299 -4.87 -13.85 34.24
N ALA A 300 -5.42 -12.64 34.20
CA ALA A 300 -6.32 -12.18 33.15
C ALA A 300 -5.60 -12.15 31.79
N CYS A 301 -4.40 -11.55 31.76
CA CYS A 301 -3.57 -11.52 30.56
C CYS A 301 -3.22 -12.93 30.04
N SER A 302 -2.99 -13.91 30.93
CA SER A 302 -2.74 -15.31 30.57
C SER A 302 -3.96 -16.04 30.00
N ARG A 303 -5.17 -15.49 30.18
CA ARG A 303 -6.42 -15.99 29.58
C ARG A 303 -6.75 -15.32 28.23
N ASN A 304 -5.82 -14.53 27.69
CA ASN A 304 -6.03 -13.67 26.53
C ASN A 304 -7.14 -12.62 26.73
N GLU A 305 -7.42 -12.23 27.98
CA GLU A 305 -8.27 -11.08 28.24
C GLU A 305 -7.50 -9.79 27.95
N THR A 306 -8.15 -8.81 27.34
CA THR A 306 -7.56 -7.49 27.10
C THR A 306 -7.74 -6.60 28.31
N ILE A 307 -6.84 -5.62 28.43
CA ILE A 307 -6.83 -4.68 29.57
C ILE A 307 -8.13 -3.87 29.58
N TYR A 308 -8.68 -3.58 28.40
CA TYR A 308 -9.97 -2.93 28.25
C TYR A 308 -11.11 -3.67 28.96
N ASN A 309 -11.23 -4.97 28.68
CA ASN A 309 -12.29 -5.81 29.26
C ASN A 309 -12.02 -6.10 30.74
N PHE A 310 -10.76 -6.32 31.13
CA PHE A 310 -10.41 -6.68 32.51
C PHE A 310 -10.65 -5.53 33.51
N TYR A 311 -10.32 -4.28 33.13
CA TYR A 311 -10.55 -3.10 33.97
C TYR A 311 -11.93 -2.46 33.78
N ASP A 312 -12.76 -3.03 32.91
CA ASP A 312 -14.10 -2.51 32.59
C ASP A 312 -14.02 -1.04 32.15
N PHE A 313 -13.06 -0.74 31.27
CA PHE A 313 -12.81 0.62 30.80
C PHE A 313 -13.99 1.19 30.00
N ASP A 314 -14.93 0.36 29.57
CA ASP A 314 -16.20 0.78 28.99
C ASP A 314 -17.05 1.64 29.95
N LYS A 315 -16.91 1.49 31.28
CA LYS A 315 -17.59 2.38 32.24
C LYS A 315 -17.09 3.82 32.22
N LYS A 316 -15.85 4.06 31.78
CA LYS A 316 -15.22 5.38 31.78
C LYS A 316 -15.21 6.00 30.38
N TYR A 317 -14.88 5.19 29.37
CA TYR A 317 -14.73 5.66 27.99
C TYR A 317 -15.95 5.37 27.12
N HIS A 318 -16.89 4.57 27.61
CA HIS A 318 -18.18 4.30 26.96
C HIS A 318 -18.05 3.96 25.47
N LEU A 319 -17.06 3.16 25.05
CA LEU A 319 -16.86 2.85 23.62
C LEU A 319 -18.02 2.02 23.07
N ASN A 320 -18.67 1.19 23.90
CA ASN A 320 -19.89 0.48 23.52
C ASN A 320 -21.08 1.41 23.27
N LYS A 321 -21.04 2.60 23.87
CA LYS A 321 -22.07 3.63 23.82
C LYS A 321 -21.51 4.93 23.24
N LEU A 322 -20.49 4.86 22.38
CA LEU A 322 -19.82 6.06 21.88
C LEU A 322 -20.84 6.95 21.15
N GLN A 323 -21.76 6.33 20.41
CA GLN A 323 -22.89 6.98 19.76
C GLN A 323 -23.87 7.67 20.73
N ASP A 324 -24.01 7.16 21.96
CA ASP A 324 -24.85 7.75 23.01
C ASP A 324 -24.11 8.79 23.86
N PHE A 325 -22.79 8.68 24.00
CA PHE A 325 -21.95 9.57 24.81
C PHE A 325 -21.53 10.81 24.03
N GLU A 326 -21.12 10.64 22.76
CA GLU A 326 -20.96 11.71 21.78
C GLU A 326 -22.25 11.97 21.00
N LYS A 327 -23.39 11.71 21.64
CA LYS A 327 -24.71 11.92 21.03
C LYS A 327 -24.89 13.34 20.52
N ASP A 328 -24.29 14.34 21.16
CA ASP A 328 -24.34 15.71 20.66
C ASP A 328 -23.49 15.91 19.40
N ALA A 329 -22.31 15.29 19.28
CA ALA A 329 -21.51 15.35 18.06
C ALA A 329 -22.15 14.55 16.92
N TYR A 330 -22.69 13.36 17.22
CA TYR A 330 -23.42 12.53 16.27
C TYR A 330 -24.74 13.17 15.84
N ASN A 331 -25.47 13.77 16.78
CA ASN A 331 -26.68 14.54 16.47
C ASN A 331 -26.33 15.82 15.74
N GLN A 332 -25.25 16.52 16.07
CA GLN A 332 -24.81 17.68 15.30
C GLN A 332 -24.43 17.28 13.89
N LEU A 333 -23.79 16.13 13.70
CA LEU A 333 -23.47 15.60 12.38
C LEU A 333 -24.74 15.20 11.63
N GLN A 334 -25.69 14.52 12.26
CA GLN A 334 -26.98 14.17 11.65
C GLN A 334 -27.85 15.40 11.37
N ILE A 335 -27.84 16.38 12.27
CA ILE A 335 -28.54 17.66 12.12
C ILE A 335 -27.84 18.43 11.00
N PHE A 336 -26.51 18.47 10.96
CA PHE A 336 -25.76 19.10 9.87
C PHE A 336 -26.12 18.43 8.55
N LEU A 337 -26.00 17.11 8.43
CA LEU A 337 -26.38 16.34 7.24
C LEU A 337 -27.85 16.57 6.83
N LYS A 338 -28.78 16.57 7.80
CA LYS A 338 -30.20 16.82 7.54
C LYS A 338 -30.46 18.27 7.14
N THR A 339 -29.81 19.22 7.79
CA THR A 339 -29.88 20.65 7.52
C THR A 339 -29.24 20.96 6.18
N THR A 340 -28.17 20.27 5.81
CA THR A 340 -27.53 20.32 4.49
C THR A 340 -28.45 19.72 3.42
N MET A 341 -29.12 18.61 3.70
CA MET A 341 -30.14 18.04 2.81
C MET A 341 -31.35 18.99 2.64
N GLU A 342 -31.72 19.74 3.68
CA GLU A 342 -32.86 20.67 3.69
C GLU A 342 -32.47 22.06 3.14
N ASN A 343 -31.23 22.51 3.32
CA ASN A 343 -30.67 23.80 2.88
C ASN A 343 -29.96 23.72 1.55
N MET A 344 -29.84 22.52 0.96
CA MET A 344 -29.42 22.37 -0.42
C MET A 344 -30.24 23.37 -1.23
N PRO A 345 -29.58 24.35 -1.90
CA PRO A 345 -30.26 25.48 -2.48
C PRO A 345 -31.38 24.93 -3.33
N GLU A 346 -32.60 25.41 -3.11
CA GLU A 346 -33.75 24.95 -3.86
C GLU A 346 -33.36 25.03 -5.32
N ILE A 347 -33.08 23.86 -5.92
CA ILE A 347 -32.75 23.76 -7.32
C ILE A 347 -34.09 24.04 -7.96
N ARG A 348 -34.36 25.33 -8.15
CA ARG A 348 -35.57 25.77 -8.80
C ARG A 348 -35.55 25.03 -10.13
N PRO A 349 -36.67 24.40 -10.53
CA PRO A 349 -36.81 23.98 -11.91
C PRO A 349 -36.32 25.14 -12.76
N LEU A 350 -35.38 24.88 -13.66
CA LEU A 350 -34.88 25.93 -14.54
C LEU A 350 -36.14 26.52 -15.19
N ASP A 351 -36.49 27.77 -14.84
CA ASP A 351 -37.47 28.53 -15.59
C ASP A 351 -37.03 28.42 -17.04
N ALA A 352 -37.98 28.13 -17.93
CA ALA A 352 -37.73 27.75 -19.32
C ALA A 352 -36.44 28.37 -19.87
N PHE A 353 -35.35 27.58 -19.94
CA PHE A 353 -34.03 28.09 -20.33
C PHE A 353 -34.00 28.59 -21.78
N ILE A 354 -35.01 28.20 -22.55
CA ILE A 354 -35.43 28.85 -23.79
C ILE A 354 -36.73 29.60 -23.47
N SER A 355 -36.72 30.92 -23.65
CA SER A 355 -37.92 31.75 -23.52
C SER A 355 -39.01 31.27 -24.47
N ARG A 356 -40.29 31.46 -24.11
CA ARG A 356 -41.41 31.19 -25.03
C ARG A 356 -41.28 31.96 -26.35
N SER A 357 -40.64 33.13 -26.34
CA SER A 357 -40.36 33.89 -27.57
C SER A 357 -39.35 33.16 -28.47
N GLU A 358 -38.24 32.70 -27.90
CA GLU A 358 -37.16 32.00 -28.60
C GLU A 358 -37.63 30.63 -29.12
N LEU A 359 -38.47 29.94 -28.35
CA LEU A 359 -39.06 28.67 -28.74
C LEU A 359 -40.02 28.84 -29.93
N LYS A 360 -40.77 29.95 -29.95
CA LYS A 360 -41.65 30.33 -31.06
C LYS A 360 -40.85 30.73 -32.31
N ASP A 361 -39.68 31.35 -32.14
CA ASP A 361 -38.80 31.70 -33.25
C ASP A 361 -38.11 30.46 -33.85
N LEU A 362 -37.73 29.48 -33.02
CA LEU A 362 -37.28 28.15 -33.47
C LEU A 362 -38.39 27.34 -34.18
N GLU A 363 -39.64 27.47 -33.72
CA GLU A 363 -40.80 26.82 -34.34
C GLU A 363 -41.13 27.41 -35.72
N LYS A 364 -41.07 28.74 -35.88
CA LYS A 364 -41.20 29.39 -37.19
C LYS A 364 -40.13 28.90 -38.16
N LEU A 365 -38.92 28.68 -37.67
CA LEU A 365 -37.83 28.15 -38.46
C LEU A 365 -38.08 26.74 -38.99
N ALA A 366 -38.69 25.88 -38.16
CA ALA A 366 -39.03 24.51 -38.55
C ALA A 366 -40.05 24.47 -39.71
N ALA A 367 -40.78 25.58 -39.92
CA ALA A 367 -41.72 25.74 -41.04
C ALA A 367 -41.08 26.34 -42.30
N VAL A 368 -39.85 26.87 -42.24
CA VAL A 368 -39.16 27.44 -43.41
C VAL A 368 -38.62 26.30 -44.28
N ASN A 369 -39.30 26.06 -45.40
CA ASN A 369 -38.81 25.11 -46.40
C ASN A 369 -37.85 25.82 -47.36
N VAL A 370 -36.55 25.67 -47.14
CA VAL A 370 -35.51 26.23 -48.01
C VAL A 370 -35.54 25.48 -49.33
N SER A 371 -35.99 26.16 -50.39
CA SER A 371 -36.04 25.58 -51.74
C SER A 371 -34.68 25.68 -52.43
N LYS A 372 -34.41 24.75 -53.36
CA LYS A 372 -33.19 24.76 -54.19
C LYS A 372 -33.19 25.97 -55.13
N VAL A 373 -32.00 26.38 -55.52
CA VAL A 373 -31.81 27.42 -56.55
C VAL A 373 -32.53 27.01 -57.85
N SER A 374 -33.10 27.99 -58.57
CA SER A 374 -33.77 27.77 -59.84
C SER A 374 -32.82 27.12 -60.87
N GLN A 375 -33.09 25.85 -61.20
CA GLN A 375 -32.34 25.12 -62.23
C GLN A 375 -32.51 25.74 -63.62
N GLN A 376 -33.64 26.39 -63.88
CA GLN A 376 -33.87 27.13 -65.11
C GLN A 376 -32.90 28.32 -65.25
N GLY A 377 -32.63 29.04 -64.15
CA GLY A 377 -31.68 30.16 -64.12
C GLY A 377 -30.23 29.70 -64.33
N LEU A 378 -29.82 28.59 -63.70
CA LEU A 378 -28.49 28.00 -63.87
C LEU A 378 -28.25 27.50 -65.30
N ASN A 379 -29.24 26.83 -65.90
CA ASN A 379 -29.16 26.37 -67.29
C ASN A 379 -29.11 27.54 -68.28
N ALA A 380 -29.81 28.64 -68.01
CA ALA A 380 -29.75 29.85 -68.83
C ALA A 380 -28.35 30.49 -68.83
N ILE A 381 -27.68 30.57 -67.67
CA ILE A 381 -26.30 31.07 -67.58
C ILE A 381 -25.35 30.17 -68.39
N LYS A 382 -25.49 28.84 -68.26
CA LYS A 382 -24.66 27.89 -68.99
C LYS A 382 -24.84 28.02 -70.51
N HIS A 383 -26.09 28.12 -70.97
CA HIS A 383 -26.39 28.35 -72.39
C HIS A 383 -25.78 29.65 -72.91
N ALA A 384 -25.87 30.73 -72.13
CA ALA A 384 -25.29 32.02 -72.50
C ALA A 384 -23.74 31.96 -72.58
N MET A 385 -23.09 31.17 -71.73
CA MET A 385 -21.64 30.93 -71.82
C MET A 385 -21.25 30.16 -73.09
N ASP A 386 -22.05 29.17 -73.49
CA ASP A 386 -21.82 28.37 -74.70
C ASP A 386 -22.02 29.21 -75.98
N GLU A 387 -23.00 30.12 -75.99
CA GLU A 387 -23.23 31.04 -77.11
C GLU A 387 -22.11 32.06 -77.30
N LEU A 388 -21.49 32.50 -76.20
CA LEU A 388 -20.38 33.47 -76.18
C LEU A 388 -19.01 32.86 -76.52
N ASP A 389 -18.89 31.54 -76.72
CA ASP A 389 -17.65 30.90 -77.17
C ASP A 389 -17.47 31.07 -78.69
N LEU A 390 -17.12 32.29 -79.12
CA LEU A 390 -16.89 32.59 -80.54
C LEU A 390 -15.62 31.92 -81.06
N VAL A 391 -14.64 31.62 -80.19
CA VAL A 391 -13.37 30.97 -80.56
C VAL A 391 -13.61 29.57 -81.10
N SER A 392 -14.39 28.75 -80.38
CA SER A 392 -14.69 27.38 -80.79
C SER A 392 -15.34 27.33 -82.18
N LYS A 393 -16.36 28.17 -82.40
CA LYS A 393 -17.10 28.30 -83.66
C LYS A 393 -16.23 28.85 -84.79
N THR A 394 -15.36 29.81 -84.50
CA THR A 394 -14.43 30.40 -85.48
C THR A 394 -13.34 29.40 -85.88
N ARG A 395 -12.84 28.59 -84.94
CA ARG A 395 -11.83 27.56 -85.20
C ARG A 395 -12.40 26.42 -86.06
N GLU A 396 -13.60 25.95 -85.76
CA GLU A 396 -14.29 24.95 -86.59
C GLU A 396 -14.46 25.44 -88.04
N PHE A 397 -14.79 26.72 -88.21
CA PHE A 397 -14.83 27.34 -89.53
C PHE A 397 -13.44 27.43 -90.19
N GLU A 398 -12.40 27.86 -89.46
CA GLU A 398 -11.03 27.92 -90.01
C GLU A 398 -10.51 26.55 -90.46
N ASP A 399 -10.82 25.48 -89.72
CA ASP A 399 -10.48 24.10 -90.06
C ASP A 399 -11.28 23.60 -91.30
N SER A 400 -12.45 24.19 -91.58
CA SER A 400 -13.29 23.87 -92.75
C SER A 400 -12.83 24.53 -94.07
N LEU A 401 -11.77 25.35 -94.03
CA LEU A 401 -11.19 26.06 -95.17
C LEU A 401 -9.94 25.31 -95.71
N ASP A 402 -9.80 25.24 -97.04
CA ASP A 402 -8.63 24.63 -97.68
C ASP A 402 -7.36 25.46 -97.47
N ALA A 403 -6.39 24.92 -96.71
CA ALA A 403 -5.14 25.61 -96.37
C ALA A 403 -4.26 26.00 -97.57
N ASN A 404 -4.49 25.39 -98.74
CA ASN A 404 -3.70 25.59 -99.95
C ASN A 404 -4.18 26.77 -100.82
N THR A 405 -5.33 27.37 -100.50
CA THR A 405 -5.91 28.48 -101.27
C THR A 405 -5.86 29.73 -100.39
N GLY A 406 -5.30 30.84 -100.89
CA GLY A 406 -5.22 32.08 -100.12
C GLY A 406 -6.61 32.54 -99.66
N LYS A 407 -6.73 33.00 -98.40
CA LYS A 407 -8.01 33.47 -97.85
C LYS A 407 -8.44 34.79 -98.51
N PRO A 408 -9.69 34.96 -98.95
CA PRO A 408 -10.20 36.23 -99.47
C PRO A 408 -10.15 37.33 -98.40
N LYS A 409 -9.95 38.58 -98.83
CA LYS A 409 -9.87 39.75 -97.92
C LYS A 409 -11.10 39.88 -97.02
N ALA A 410 -12.29 39.60 -97.56
CA ALA A 410 -13.55 39.63 -96.80
C ALA A 410 -13.54 38.56 -95.67
N VAL A 411 -13.11 37.33 -95.95
CA VAL A 411 -13.03 36.25 -94.95
C VAL A 411 -12.00 36.58 -93.87
N THR A 412 -10.84 37.13 -94.24
CA THR A 412 -9.82 37.55 -93.25
C THR A 412 -10.30 38.70 -92.37
N LEU A 413 -11.08 39.64 -92.94
CA LEU A 413 -11.65 40.76 -92.19
C LEU A 413 -12.69 40.27 -91.17
N VAL A 414 -13.57 39.35 -91.56
CA VAL A 414 -14.57 38.75 -90.68
C VAL A 414 -13.90 38.01 -89.52
N LEU A 415 -12.87 37.19 -89.81
CA LEU A 415 -12.12 36.47 -88.77
C LEU A 415 -11.44 37.43 -87.78
N GLU A 416 -10.85 38.52 -88.27
CA GLU A 416 -10.15 39.48 -87.41
C GLU A 416 -11.13 40.29 -86.55
N GLN A 417 -12.26 40.71 -87.13
CA GLN A 417 -13.32 41.41 -86.39
C GLN A 417 -13.94 40.51 -85.31
N ILE A 418 -14.15 39.21 -85.61
CA ILE A 418 -14.66 38.25 -84.61
C ILE A 418 -13.63 38.05 -83.50
N ARG A 419 -12.32 37.96 -83.81
CA ARG A 419 -11.26 37.87 -82.81
C ARG A 419 -11.19 39.11 -81.92
N GLU A 420 -11.39 40.29 -82.48
CA GLU A 420 -11.44 41.53 -81.71
C GLU A 420 -12.66 41.56 -80.78
N LEU A 421 -13.84 41.20 -81.29
CA LEU A 421 -15.06 41.11 -80.49
C LEU A 421 -14.94 40.07 -79.36
N GLU A 422 -14.34 38.92 -79.66
CA GLU A 422 -14.04 37.87 -78.68
C GLU A 422 -13.12 38.40 -77.57
N ALA A 423 -12.01 39.05 -77.93
CA ALA A 423 -11.03 39.53 -76.97
C ALA A 423 -11.56 40.66 -76.08
N GLN A 424 -12.31 41.61 -76.67
CA GLN A 424 -12.76 42.81 -75.98
C GLN A 424 -14.07 42.61 -75.20
N PHE A 425 -14.98 41.75 -75.68
CA PHE A 425 -16.34 41.67 -75.14
C PHE A 425 -16.74 40.25 -74.71
N ALA A 426 -16.62 39.25 -75.59
CA ALA A 426 -17.14 37.90 -75.30
C ALA A 426 -16.37 37.19 -74.18
N LYS A 427 -15.03 37.20 -74.22
CA LYS A 427 -14.18 36.55 -73.21
C LYS A 427 -14.31 37.18 -71.80
N PRO A 428 -14.28 38.51 -71.63
CA PRO A 428 -14.55 39.13 -70.34
C PRO A 428 -15.95 38.80 -69.79
N LEU A 429 -16.97 38.83 -70.65
CA LEU A 429 -18.35 38.51 -70.25
C LEU A 429 -18.48 37.04 -69.83
N ARG A 430 -17.92 36.10 -70.59
CA ARG A 430 -17.90 34.67 -70.27
C ARG A 430 -17.20 34.37 -68.94
N SER A 431 -16.07 35.02 -68.67
CA SER A 431 -15.35 34.86 -67.40
C SER A 431 -16.18 35.34 -66.20
N ARG A 432 -16.95 36.43 -66.36
CA ARG A 432 -17.82 36.92 -65.29
C ARG A 432 -19.08 36.06 -65.11
N LEU A 433 -19.59 35.46 -66.18
CA LEU A 433 -20.66 34.46 -66.10
C LEU A 433 -20.23 33.18 -65.40
N GLU A 434 -18.99 32.73 -65.65
CA GLU A 434 -18.40 31.58 -64.95
C GLU A 434 -18.24 31.87 -63.45
N ALA A 435 -17.79 33.08 -63.09
CA ALA A 435 -17.74 33.54 -61.71
C ALA A 435 -19.14 33.64 -61.07
N LEU A 436 -20.18 34.01 -61.82
CA LEU A 436 -21.55 34.01 -61.33
C LEU A 436 -22.05 32.58 -61.11
N TYR A 437 -21.85 31.69 -62.08
CA TYR A 437 -22.27 30.29 -62.02
C TYR A 437 -21.66 29.55 -60.82
N THR A 438 -20.35 29.72 -60.59
CA THR A 438 -19.65 29.14 -59.43
C THR A 438 -20.16 29.68 -58.10
N ASN A 439 -20.46 30.98 -58.01
CA ASN A 439 -21.03 31.57 -56.79
C ASN A 439 -22.45 31.05 -56.50
N ILE A 440 -23.29 30.92 -57.53
CA ILE A 440 -24.67 30.43 -57.37
C ILE A 440 -24.68 28.92 -57.05
N THR A 441 -23.82 28.12 -57.67
CA THR A 441 -23.71 26.68 -57.35
C THR A 441 -23.18 26.43 -55.95
N SER A 442 -22.18 27.20 -55.48
CA SER A 442 -21.72 27.13 -54.08
C SER A 442 -22.82 27.55 -53.09
N LEU A 443 -23.68 28.49 -53.47
CA LEU A 443 -24.86 28.87 -52.68
C LEU A 443 -25.87 27.72 -52.59
N ASP A 444 -26.17 27.04 -53.70
CA ASP A 444 -27.08 25.89 -53.74
C ASP A 444 -26.59 24.73 -52.84
N GLU A 445 -25.28 24.43 -52.88
CA GLU A 445 -24.67 23.43 -52.00
C GLU A 445 -24.81 23.79 -50.52
N LYS A 446 -24.58 25.05 -50.16
CA LYS A 446 -24.76 25.53 -48.78
C LYS A 446 -26.22 25.52 -48.35
N LEU A 447 -27.16 25.85 -49.24
CA LEU A 447 -28.60 25.77 -48.97
C LEU A 447 -29.05 24.32 -48.76
N ALA A 448 -28.50 23.36 -49.51
CA ALA A 448 -28.79 21.94 -49.32
C ALA A 448 -28.32 21.42 -47.94
N GLN A 449 -27.24 21.97 -47.39
CA GLN A 449 -26.74 21.62 -46.05
C GLN A 449 -27.59 22.21 -44.90
N ILE A 450 -28.40 23.24 -45.16
CA ILE A 450 -29.27 23.91 -44.17
C ILE A 450 -30.54 23.08 -43.88
N GLN A 451 -30.75 21.94 -44.53
CA GLN A 451 -31.81 20.97 -44.18
C GLN A 451 -31.54 20.31 -42.80
N VAL A 452 -31.52 21.11 -41.75
CA VAL A 452 -31.48 20.69 -40.36
C VAL A 452 -32.92 20.36 -39.95
N PRO A 453 -33.18 19.19 -39.35
CA PRO A 453 -34.47 18.90 -38.75
C PRO A 453 -34.61 19.71 -37.44
N VAL A 454 -34.89 21.01 -37.58
CA VAL A 454 -35.11 21.94 -36.45
C VAL A 454 -36.24 21.44 -35.56
N SER A 455 -37.24 20.76 -36.14
CA SER A 455 -38.30 20.08 -35.39
C SER A 455 -37.78 18.99 -34.44
N SER A 456 -36.80 18.17 -34.85
CA SER A 456 -36.20 17.17 -33.96
C SER A 456 -35.41 17.82 -32.82
N LEU A 457 -34.72 18.93 -33.11
CA LEU A 457 -33.98 19.67 -32.10
C LEU A 457 -34.94 20.29 -31.07
N LEU A 458 -36.04 20.90 -31.53
CA LEU A 458 -37.06 21.50 -30.68
C LEU A 458 -37.69 20.48 -29.72
N VAL A 459 -38.06 19.30 -30.21
CA VAL A 459 -38.61 18.22 -29.38
C VAL A 459 -37.61 17.75 -28.33
N LYS A 460 -36.33 17.58 -28.70
CA LYS A 460 -35.28 17.17 -27.75
C LYS A 460 -35.04 18.23 -26.67
N LEU A 461 -35.05 19.51 -27.06
CA LEU A 461 -34.90 20.63 -26.13
C LEU A 461 -36.08 20.73 -25.16
N GLN A 462 -37.32 20.61 -25.65
CA GLN A 462 -38.51 20.60 -24.80
C GLN A 462 -38.52 19.40 -23.84
N HIS A 463 -38.13 18.22 -24.31
CA HIS A 463 -38.04 17.03 -23.46
C HIS A 463 -36.95 17.17 -22.39
N ALA A 464 -35.77 17.69 -22.76
CA ALA A 464 -34.72 18.02 -21.79
C ALA A 464 -35.26 19.01 -20.74
N GLN A 465 -35.95 20.07 -21.17
CA GLN A 465 -36.54 21.07 -20.28
C GLN A 465 -37.56 20.48 -19.30
N ALA A 466 -38.43 19.57 -19.75
CA ALA A 466 -39.37 18.90 -18.87
C ALA A 466 -38.66 18.01 -17.84
N LEU A 467 -37.68 17.21 -18.27
CA LEU A 467 -36.91 16.34 -17.37
C LEU A 467 -36.14 17.13 -16.31
N LEU A 468 -35.53 18.24 -16.71
CA LEU A 468 -34.74 19.12 -15.83
C LEU A 468 -35.63 19.92 -14.88
N ALA A 469 -36.85 20.28 -15.28
CA ALA A 469 -37.79 20.97 -14.41
C ALA A 469 -38.45 20.03 -13.39
N GLU A 470 -38.93 18.87 -13.83
CA GLU A 470 -39.76 17.99 -12.98
C GLU A 470 -38.91 17.04 -12.12
N ASN A 471 -37.88 16.43 -12.71
CA ASN A 471 -37.20 15.30 -12.09
C ASN A 471 -35.83 15.65 -11.48
N MET A 472 -35.29 16.84 -11.76
CA MET A 472 -33.96 17.22 -11.24
C MET A 472 -33.94 17.30 -9.72
N LYS A 473 -34.94 17.93 -9.09
CA LYS A 473 -35.04 18.04 -7.62
C LYS A 473 -35.15 16.66 -6.97
N GLU A 474 -35.94 15.76 -7.56
CA GLU A 474 -36.15 14.41 -7.02
C GLU A 474 -34.92 13.50 -7.21
N HIS A 475 -34.38 13.44 -8.42
CA HIS A 475 -33.21 12.59 -8.72
C HIS A 475 -31.97 13.10 -7.99
N PHE A 476 -31.73 14.40 -7.98
CA PHE A 476 -30.59 14.99 -7.29
C PHE A 476 -30.74 14.86 -5.77
N GLY A 477 -31.93 15.16 -5.23
CA GLY A 477 -32.22 14.95 -3.81
C GLY A 477 -32.05 13.49 -3.39
N ARG A 478 -32.39 12.53 -4.25
CA ARG A 478 -32.18 11.09 -3.99
C ARG A 478 -30.70 10.71 -4.06
N ALA A 479 -29.96 11.18 -5.06
CA ALA A 479 -28.53 10.90 -5.22
C ALA A 479 -27.72 11.48 -4.06
N ALA A 480 -27.96 12.74 -3.70
CA ALA A 480 -27.32 13.38 -2.55
C ALA A 480 -27.67 12.65 -1.24
N LYS A 481 -28.93 12.23 -1.05
CA LYS A 481 -29.35 11.46 0.13
C LYS A 481 -28.64 10.10 0.20
N GLU A 482 -28.43 9.44 -0.93
CA GLU A 482 -27.71 8.16 -0.98
C GLU A 482 -26.23 8.34 -0.64
N GLU A 483 -25.57 9.35 -1.20
CA GLU A 483 -24.17 9.69 -0.86
C GLU A 483 -24.00 10.03 0.63
N PHE A 484 -24.89 10.86 1.19
CA PHE A 484 -24.87 11.17 2.62
C PHE A 484 -25.13 9.93 3.49
N ARG A 485 -26.05 9.05 3.07
CA ARG A 485 -26.31 7.78 3.76
C ARG A 485 -25.07 6.88 3.73
N GLN A 486 -24.38 6.78 2.60
CA GLN A 486 -23.12 6.04 2.49
C GLN A 486 -22.04 6.64 3.38
N MET A 487 -21.94 7.96 3.44
CA MET A 487 -21.02 8.64 4.33
C MET A 487 -21.29 8.24 5.78
N VAL A 488 -22.53 8.39 6.29
CA VAL A 488 -22.90 7.95 7.66
C VAL A 488 -22.56 6.48 7.91
N ASN A 489 -22.85 5.61 6.95
CA ASN A 489 -22.54 4.19 7.07
C ASN A 489 -21.03 3.92 7.17
N ASN A 490 -20.20 4.70 6.47
CA ASN A 490 -18.75 4.62 6.58
C ASN A 490 -18.26 5.11 7.95
N ILE A 491 -18.94 6.09 8.57
CA ILE A 491 -18.67 6.55 9.93
C ILE A 491 -18.97 5.44 10.94
N ASP A 492 -20.16 4.84 10.82
CA ASP A 492 -20.55 3.71 11.67
C ASP A 492 -19.53 2.56 11.54
N GLN A 493 -19.10 2.23 10.32
CA GLN A 493 -18.06 1.22 10.08
C GLN A 493 -16.71 1.58 10.72
N TYR A 494 -16.28 2.84 10.60
CA TYR A 494 -15.03 3.30 11.20
C TYR A 494 -15.09 3.24 12.73
N ILE A 495 -16.19 3.67 13.34
CA ILE A 495 -16.40 3.58 14.79
C ILE A 495 -16.38 2.12 15.25
N GLN A 496 -17.06 1.21 14.53
CA GLN A 496 -17.02 -0.22 14.84
C GLN A 496 -15.61 -0.79 14.69
N HIS A 497 -14.85 -0.35 13.68
CA HIS A 497 -13.47 -0.75 13.50
C HIS A 497 -12.61 -0.32 14.69
N VAL A 498 -12.68 0.95 15.11
CA VAL A 498 -11.87 1.44 16.23
C VAL A 498 -12.28 0.79 17.55
N LYS A 499 -13.59 0.58 17.77
CA LYS A 499 -14.08 -0.20 18.91
C LYS A 499 -13.43 -1.59 18.95
N ASN A 500 -13.50 -2.32 17.85
CA ASN A 500 -12.94 -3.67 17.78
C ASN A 500 -11.41 -3.66 18.01
N GLN A 501 -10.69 -2.72 17.39
CA GLN A 501 -9.25 -2.57 17.56
C GLN A 501 -8.85 -2.24 19.01
N MET A 502 -9.63 -1.40 19.69
CA MET A 502 -9.43 -1.07 21.12
C MET A 502 -9.68 -2.28 22.02
N GLU A 503 -10.72 -3.07 21.74
CA GLU A 503 -11.08 -4.26 22.51
C GLU A 503 -10.11 -5.43 22.30
N THR A 504 -9.45 -5.55 21.14
CA THR A 504 -8.61 -6.71 20.80
C THR A 504 -7.11 -6.43 20.75
N GLU A 505 -6.66 -5.45 19.96
CA GLU A 505 -5.24 -5.29 19.61
C GLU A 505 -4.53 -4.22 20.45
N VAL A 506 -5.12 -3.02 20.58
CA VAL A 506 -4.47 -1.86 21.23
C VAL A 506 -4.27 -2.10 22.72
N THR A 507 -5.21 -2.78 23.38
CA THR A 507 -5.15 -3.09 24.81
C THR A 507 -4.71 -4.52 25.12
N SER A 508 -4.00 -5.15 24.17
CA SER A 508 -3.51 -6.51 24.33
C SER A 508 -2.54 -6.63 25.52
N CYS A 509 -2.81 -7.63 26.34
CA CYS A 509 -2.10 -8.00 27.56
C CYS A 509 -0.86 -8.89 27.27
N GLN A 510 -0.59 -9.18 26.00
CA GLN A 510 0.45 -10.13 25.58
C GLN A 510 1.88 -9.71 26.00
N PRO A 511 2.29 -8.42 25.88
CA PRO A 511 3.61 -8.00 26.33
C PRO A 511 3.83 -8.24 27.83
N LEU A 512 2.81 -8.01 28.66
CA LEU A 512 2.88 -8.24 30.11
C LEU A 512 3.06 -9.71 30.45
N THR A 513 2.34 -10.60 29.74
CA THR A 513 2.48 -12.05 29.90
C THR A 513 3.89 -12.51 29.52
N GLN A 514 4.47 -11.92 28.48
CA GLN A 514 5.83 -12.25 28.04
C GLN A 514 6.88 -11.81 29.06
N ILE A 515 6.75 -10.61 29.62
CA ILE A 515 7.61 -10.13 30.70
C ILE A 515 7.51 -11.06 31.92
N ALA A 516 6.29 -11.39 32.36
CA ALA A 516 6.08 -12.28 33.50
C ALA A 516 6.71 -13.67 33.30
N LYS A 517 6.58 -14.25 32.10
CA LYS A 517 7.22 -15.53 31.73
C LYS A 517 8.74 -15.43 31.76
N GLN A 518 9.32 -14.35 31.23
CA GLN A 518 10.77 -14.13 31.23
C GLN A 518 11.32 -13.94 32.65
N THR A 519 10.65 -13.15 33.49
CA THR A 519 11.02 -12.98 34.90
C THR A 519 10.95 -14.31 35.66
N THR A 520 9.89 -15.10 35.42
CA THR A 520 9.75 -16.44 36.02
C THR A 520 10.90 -17.37 35.59
N ALA A 521 11.27 -17.35 34.31
CA ALA A 521 12.39 -18.14 33.82
C ALA A 521 13.73 -17.69 34.45
N ALA A 522 13.97 -16.38 34.56
CA ALA A 522 15.17 -15.82 35.18
C ALA A 522 15.35 -16.27 36.65
N ILE A 523 14.29 -16.15 37.44
CA ILE A 523 14.36 -16.46 38.87
C ILE A 523 14.33 -17.98 39.08
N CYS A 524 13.38 -18.69 38.48
CA CYS A 524 13.15 -20.09 38.83
C CYS A 524 14.03 -21.06 38.05
N ASN A 525 14.06 -20.92 36.72
CA ASN A 525 14.76 -21.89 35.88
C ASN A 525 16.27 -21.67 35.93
N TYR A 526 16.73 -20.41 35.87
CA TYR A 526 18.17 -20.11 35.81
C TYR A 526 18.83 -19.92 37.18
N THR A 527 18.06 -19.61 38.24
CA THR A 527 18.65 -19.39 39.56
C THR A 527 18.31 -20.50 40.54
N ILE A 528 17.01 -20.79 40.79
CA ILE A 528 16.60 -21.71 41.87
C ILE A 528 16.76 -23.20 41.52
N ASP A 529 16.36 -23.62 40.31
CA ASP A 529 16.44 -25.02 39.89
C ASP A 529 17.86 -25.63 39.96
N PRO A 530 18.95 -24.92 39.55
CA PRO A 530 20.31 -25.43 39.70
C PRO A 530 20.72 -25.72 41.15
N TYR A 531 20.34 -24.86 42.12
CA TYR A 531 20.59 -25.14 43.54
C TYR A 531 19.73 -26.30 44.05
N ASN A 532 18.51 -26.45 43.52
CA ASN A 532 17.66 -27.58 43.85
C ASN A 532 18.29 -28.92 43.37
N GLY A 533 18.89 -28.93 42.19
CA GLY A 533 19.68 -30.07 41.71
C GLY A 533 20.92 -30.32 42.56
N THR A 534 21.56 -29.27 43.07
CA THR A 534 22.81 -29.35 43.83
C THR A 534 22.65 -30.15 45.12
N TRP A 535 21.66 -29.84 45.97
CA TRP A 535 21.48 -30.58 47.23
C TRP A 535 21.00 -32.01 46.99
N MET A 536 20.19 -32.25 45.96
CA MET A 536 19.76 -33.60 45.56
C MET A 536 20.96 -34.47 45.18
N CYS A 537 21.88 -33.94 44.38
CA CYS A 537 23.12 -34.63 44.02
C CYS A 537 24.00 -34.90 45.25
N MET A 538 24.17 -33.91 46.15
CA MET A 538 24.94 -34.10 47.39
C MET A 538 24.34 -35.20 48.27
N LEU A 539 23.01 -35.23 48.42
CA LEU A 539 22.30 -36.25 49.19
C LEU A 539 22.58 -37.64 48.64
N ILE A 540 22.46 -37.82 47.32
CA ILE A 540 22.72 -39.11 46.66
C ILE A 540 24.18 -39.53 46.87
N CYS A 541 25.14 -38.63 46.69
CA CYS A 541 26.55 -38.90 46.92
C CYS A 541 26.84 -39.32 48.38
N LEU A 542 26.23 -38.64 49.36
CA LEU A 542 26.38 -38.98 50.78
C LEU A 542 25.82 -40.37 51.09
N VAL A 543 24.64 -40.71 50.56
CA VAL A 543 24.02 -42.03 50.73
C VAL A 543 24.88 -43.14 50.13
N LEU A 544 25.49 -42.91 48.96
CA LEU A 544 26.38 -43.89 48.32
C LEU A 544 27.74 -44.05 49.02
N LEU A 545 28.23 -43.03 49.72
CA LEU A 545 29.49 -43.13 50.47
C LEU A 545 29.37 -44.01 51.73
N VAL A 546 28.19 -44.12 52.33
CA VAL A 546 27.96 -44.97 53.51
C VAL A 546 28.31 -46.45 53.27
N PRO A 547 27.76 -47.14 52.25
CA PRO A 547 28.12 -48.53 51.97
C PRO A 547 29.58 -48.67 51.53
N ILE A 548 30.14 -47.68 50.82
CA ILE A 548 31.57 -47.67 50.44
C ILE A 548 32.44 -47.72 51.70
N VAL A 549 32.16 -46.88 52.69
CA VAL A 549 32.88 -46.85 53.97
C VAL A 549 32.77 -48.16 54.73
N MET A 550 31.57 -48.78 54.78
CA MET A 550 31.38 -50.08 55.43
C MET A 550 32.23 -51.19 54.79
N ILE A 551 32.27 -51.23 53.45
CA ILE A 551 33.06 -52.20 52.70
C ILE A 551 34.55 -51.91 52.87
N SER A 552 34.98 -50.65 52.78
CA SER A 552 36.36 -50.22 53.01
C SER A 552 36.88 -50.60 54.39
N ASN A 553 36.07 -50.45 55.45
CA ASN A 553 36.46 -50.87 56.80
C ASN A 553 36.76 -52.37 56.88
N SER A 554 35.95 -53.20 56.19
CA SER A 554 36.18 -54.64 56.11
C SER A 554 37.45 -54.98 55.32
N LEU A 555 37.75 -54.22 54.26
CA LEU A 555 38.95 -54.39 53.43
C LEU A 555 40.25 -54.05 54.16
N ILE A 556 40.25 -53.11 55.12
CA ILE A 556 41.44 -52.78 55.93
C ILE A 556 42.00 -54.02 56.63
N GLY A 557 41.12 -54.80 57.25
CA GLY A 557 41.50 -56.05 57.94
C GLY A 557 42.00 -57.14 56.98
N LEU A 558 41.53 -57.15 55.73
CA LEU A 558 42.02 -58.07 54.72
C LEU A 558 43.39 -57.65 54.18
N TYR A 559 43.63 -56.35 54.02
CA TYR A 559 44.84 -55.79 53.43
C TYR A 559 46.03 -55.80 54.39
N SER A 560 45.78 -55.85 55.70
CA SER A 560 46.81 -55.97 56.73
C SER A 560 47.32 -57.39 56.96
N LYS A 561 46.65 -58.43 56.42
CA LYS A 561 47.08 -59.83 56.57
C LYS A 561 48.40 -60.07 55.83
N MET A 562 49.45 -60.40 56.58
CA MET A 562 50.75 -60.80 56.04
C MET A 562 50.71 -62.21 55.45
N HIS A 563 51.56 -62.49 54.47
CA HIS A 563 51.84 -63.88 54.08
C HIS A 563 52.46 -64.63 55.26
N ALA A 564 51.85 -65.74 55.67
CA ALA A 564 52.49 -66.67 56.58
C ALA A 564 53.68 -67.30 55.84
N PHE A 565 54.90 -66.90 56.17
CA PHE A 565 56.05 -67.70 55.81
C PHE A 565 55.95 -69.01 56.61
N PRO A 566 56.09 -70.19 55.99
CA PRO A 566 56.39 -71.37 56.77
C PRO A 566 57.68 -71.08 57.52
N LYS A 567 57.66 -71.30 58.83
CA LYS A 567 58.84 -71.20 59.69
C LYS A 567 59.78 -72.32 59.22
N TYR A 568 60.67 -72.03 58.26
CA TYR A 568 61.68 -73.00 57.87
C TYR A 568 62.54 -73.25 59.10
N ILE A 569 62.37 -74.44 59.70
CA ILE A 569 63.33 -74.96 60.66
C ILE A 569 64.60 -75.13 59.83
N VAL A 570 65.60 -74.30 60.08
CA VAL A 570 66.93 -74.52 59.52
C VAL A 570 67.47 -75.74 60.26
N GLU A 571 67.22 -76.94 59.73
CA GLU A 571 68.06 -78.09 60.08
C GLU A 571 69.48 -77.75 59.59
N PRO A 572 70.49 -77.77 60.47
CA PRO A 572 71.86 -77.62 60.01
C PRO A 572 72.15 -78.72 59.00
N PRO A 573 72.83 -78.43 57.88
CA PRO A 573 73.07 -79.41 56.83
C PRO A 573 73.88 -80.59 57.39
N SER A 574 73.38 -81.81 57.25
CA SER A 574 74.20 -83.03 57.38
C SER A 574 75.21 -83.07 56.24
N GLU A 575 76.46 -83.42 56.53
CA GLU A 575 77.64 -83.39 55.63
C GLU A 575 77.61 -84.34 54.41
N THR A 576 76.48 -84.49 53.73
CA THR A 576 76.38 -85.28 52.50
C THR A 576 75.82 -84.41 51.39
N HIS A 577 76.70 -84.10 50.43
CA HIS A 577 76.42 -83.35 49.20
C HIS A 577 75.30 -84.00 48.38
N HIS A 578 74.06 -83.56 48.61
CA HIS A 578 72.98 -83.66 47.65
C HIS A 578 72.25 -82.32 47.57
N MET A 579 72.62 -81.55 46.55
CA MET A 579 71.95 -80.31 46.17
C MET A 579 70.62 -80.68 45.49
N SER A 580 69.50 -80.42 46.16
CA SER A 580 68.16 -80.58 45.59
C SER A 580 67.73 -79.32 44.84
N SER A 581 67.27 -79.51 43.62
CA SER A 581 67.06 -78.51 42.58
C SER A 581 65.75 -77.71 42.67
N PHE A 582 65.26 -77.41 43.87
CA PHE A 582 64.02 -76.64 44.07
C PHE A 582 64.20 -75.49 45.06
N ILE A 583 65.25 -74.69 44.87
CA ILE A 583 65.41 -73.38 45.52
C ILE A 583 65.53 -72.34 44.41
N THR A 584 64.39 -71.84 43.94
CA THR A 584 64.32 -70.56 43.23
C THR A 584 63.87 -69.51 44.22
N ASP A 585 64.84 -68.93 44.92
CA ASP A 585 64.79 -67.52 45.33
C ASP A 585 66.24 -67.09 45.56
N THR A 586 66.81 -66.49 44.52
CA THR A 586 68.11 -65.82 44.52
C THR A 586 68.11 -64.66 45.51
N TYR A 587 68.77 -64.83 46.65
CA TYR A 587 69.25 -63.69 47.44
C TYR A 587 70.57 -63.22 46.87
N ASP A 588 70.55 -61.99 46.37
CA ASP A 588 71.70 -61.21 45.93
C ASP A 588 72.66 -60.99 47.11
N THR A 589 73.78 -61.71 47.12
CA THR A 589 74.81 -61.60 48.15
C THR A 589 75.60 -60.31 47.93
N ARG A 590 75.25 -59.23 48.64
CA ARG A 590 76.15 -58.07 48.77
C ARG A 590 77.19 -58.32 49.89
N PRO A 591 78.50 -58.14 49.62
CA PRO A 591 79.53 -58.25 50.65
C PRO A 591 79.49 -57.06 51.62
N LYS A 592 79.62 -57.37 52.92
CA LYS A 592 79.69 -56.40 54.03
C LYS A 592 80.94 -55.51 53.94
N PRO A 593 80.85 -54.18 54.13
CA PRO A 593 82.01 -53.36 54.47
C PRO A 593 82.30 -53.39 55.98
N GLY A 594 83.57 -53.18 56.32
CA GLY A 594 84.19 -53.48 57.61
C GLY A 594 83.66 -52.71 58.83
N TYR A 595 83.94 -53.32 59.98
CA TYR A 595 83.79 -52.81 61.33
C TYR A 595 84.33 -51.38 61.51
N ALA A 596 83.55 -50.53 62.18
CA ALA A 596 84.07 -49.40 62.96
C ALA A 596 83.30 -49.33 64.29
N ASN A 597 84.03 -49.58 65.37
CA ASN A 597 83.61 -49.48 66.76
C ASN A 597 83.16 -48.06 67.12
N TYR A 598 81.95 -47.88 67.62
CA TYR A 598 81.68 -46.84 68.61
C TYR A 598 80.70 -47.32 69.70
N THR A 599 81.11 -46.99 70.91
CA THR A 599 80.65 -47.39 72.23
C THR A 599 79.23 -46.93 72.57
N TYR A 600 78.52 -47.80 73.28
CA TYR A 600 77.23 -47.57 73.93
C TYR A 600 77.43 -46.69 75.17
N THR A 601 76.75 -45.55 75.23
CA THR A 601 76.47 -44.85 76.49
C THR A 601 74.96 -44.77 76.66
N ASP A 602 74.48 -45.53 77.65
CA ASP A 602 73.17 -45.40 78.25
C ASP A 602 72.94 -43.97 78.74
N ASP A 603 71.77 -43.41 78.41
CA ASP A 603 71.10 -42.50 79.34
C ASP A 603 69.59 -42.64 79.17
N TYR A 604 69.04 -43.66 79.84
CA TYR A 604 67.64 -43.68 80.24
C TYR A 604 67.50 -42.84 81.51
N GLN A 605 66.93 -41.63 81.40
CA GLN A 605 66.20 -41.02 82.51
C GLN A 605 64.71 -40.91 82.18
N GLN A 606 63.96 -41.78 82.85
CA GLN A 606 62.54 -41.63 83.14
C GLN A 606 62.27 -40.30 83.88
N ARG A 607 61.18 -39.60 83.52
CA ARG A 607 60.22 -39.02 84.48
C ARG A 607 58.97 -38.43 83.79
N ASN A 608 57.95 -39.28 83.70
CA ASN A 608 56.65 -39.15 84.37
C ASN A 608 55.90 -37.79 84.48
N TYR A 609 54.60 -37.90 84.13
CA TYR A 609 53.39 -37.19 84.59
C TYR A 609 53.13 -35.74 84.14
N ARG A 610 52.21 -35.55 83.18
CA ARG A 610 50.76 -35.31 83.41
C ARG A 610 49.98 -35.30 82.10
#